data_AF-A0A0P9W6C3-F1
#
_entry.id   AF-A0A0P9W6C3-F1
#
_cell.length_a   1.000
_cell.length_b   1.000
_cell.length_c   1.000
_cell.angle_alpha   90.00
_cell.angle_beta   90.00
_cell.angle_gamma   90.00
#
_symmetry.space_group_name_H-M   'P 1'
#
loop_
_entity.id
_entity.type
_entity.pdbx_description
1 polymer ?
#
loop_
_entity_poly.entity_id
_entity_poly.type
_entity_poly.pdbx_seq_one_letter_code
_entity_poly.pdbx_strand_id
1 'polypeptide(L)'
;MGNSRTTIGLFLDGDLESGEHDLIDHPQINVIYNETLHRKNTLYHSAHFQGGTLTLLEANPCTLRIRGVFGFSMSSINLEVTDGAFDVYCR
;
A
#
# COMPACT_ATOMS: atom_id res chain seq x y z
N MET A 1 -22.33 -0.05 -13.22
CA MET A 1 -21.53 0.60 -12.15
C MET A 1 -22.29 0.42 -10.86
N GLY A 2 -22.02 -0.69 -10.19
CA GLY A 2 -22.69 -1.11 -8.96
C GLY A 2 -22.05 -0.47 -7.75
N ASN A 3 -22.68 -0.64 -6.60
CA ASN A 3 -22.37 -0.07 -5.29
C ASN A 3 -21.05 -0.63 -4.68
N SER A 4 -19.98 -0.70 -5.47
CA SER A 4 -18.66 -1.18 -5.05
C SER A 4 -17.83 -0.02 -4.50
N ARG A 5 -17.43 -0.10 -3.24
CA ARG A 5 -16.47 0.84 -2.65
C ARG A 5 -15.13 0.13 -2.49
N THR A 6 -14.09 0.77 -3.01
CA THR A 6 -12.71 0.29 -2.87
C THR A 6 -11.94 1.27 -2.01
N THR A 7 -11.15 0.75 -1.07
CA THR A 7 -10.23 1.54 -0.25
C THR A 7 -8.87 0.85 -0.23
N ILE A 8 -7.80 1.64 -0.27
CA ILE A 8 -6.42 1.17 -0.07
C ILE A 8 -5.89 1.90 1.16
N GLY A 9 -5.31 1.14 2.10
CA GLY A 9 -4.55 1.65 3.23
C GLY A 9 -3.09 1.22 3.11
N LEU A 10 -2.17 2.18 3.22
CA LEU A 10 -0.74 1.95 3.29
C LEU A 10 -0.27 2.31 4.70
N PHE A 11 0.38 1.37 5.37
CA PHE A 11 0.87 1.50 6.74
C PHE A 11 2.38 1.30 6.70
N LEU A 12 3.11 2.31 7.18
CA LEU A 12 4.56 2.32 7.31
C LEU A 12 4.88 2.35 8.80
N ASP A 13 5.61 1.36 9.30
CA ASP A 13 5.98 1.26 10.71
C ASP A 13 7.50 1.36 10.90
N GLY A 14 7.91 2.03 11.98
CA GLY A 14 9.30 2.29 12.32
C GLY A 14 10.06 3.17 11.33
N ASP A 15 11.38 3.21 11.50
CA ASP A 15 12.30 3.98 10.66
C ASP A 15 12.62 3.18 9.39
N LEU A 16 11.80 3.37 8.35
CA LEU A 16 12.04 2.81 7.03
C LEU A 16 13.11 3.61 6.27
N GLU A 17 14.16 2.94 5.80
CA GLU A 17 15.18 3.55 4.97
C GLU A 17 14.62 3.90 3.58
N SER A 18 15.13 4.99 2.98
CA SER A 18 14.84 5.28 1.58
C SER A 18 15.36 4.17 0.66
N GLY A 19 14.59 3.79 -0.35
CA GLY A 19 14.96 2.70 -1.24
C GLY A 19 13.75 1.90 -1.71
N GLU A 20 14.02 0.85 -2.45
CA GLU A 20 13.02 -0.11 -2.90
C GLU A 20 12.84 -1.21 -1.84
N HIS A 21 11.59 -1.51 -1.53
CA HIS A 21 11.17 -2.51 -0.55
C HIS A 21 10.14 -3.43 -1.20
N ASP A 22 10.29 -4.74 -0.96
CA ASP A 22 9.23 -5.70 -1.27
C ASP A 22 8.04 -5.41 -0.35
N LEU A 23 6.82 -5.54 -0.85
CA LEU A 23 5.61 -5.42 -0.05
C LEU A 23 5.19 -6.76 0.56
N ILE A 24 5.56 -7.86 -0.07
CA ILE A 24 5.14 -9.21 0.34
C ILE A 24 5.86 -9.55 1.64
N ASP A 25 5.07 -9.83 2.68
CA ASP A 25 5.54 -10.21 4.02
C ASP A 25 6.56 -9.24 4.63
N HIS A 26 6.58 -7.97 4.20
CA HIS A 26 7.49 -6.96 4.75
C HIS A 26 7.09 -6.62 6.19
N PRO A 27 7.99 -6.74 7.17
CA PRO A 27 7.62 -6.60 8.58
C PRO A 27 7.15 -5.18 8.96
N GLN A 28 7.60 -4.18 8.20
CA GLN A 28 7.38 -2.76 8.47
C GLN A 28 6.46 -2.07 7.45
N ILE A 29 6.03 -2.76 6.39
CA ILE A 29 5.15 -2.18 5.36
C ILE A 29 3.94 -3.09 5.21
N ASN A 30 2.77 -2.57 5.57
CA ASN A 30 1.52 -3.29 5.40
C ASN A 30 0.62 -2.54 4.42
N VAL A 31 0.04 -3.29 3.48
CA VAL A 31 -0.96 -2.77 2.57
C VAL A 31 -2.26 -3.52 2.80
N ILE A 32 -3.34 -2.76 2.99
CA ILE A 32 -4.69 -3.29 3.13
C ILE A 32 -5.50 -2.82 1.95
N TYR A 33 -5.93 -3.75 1.11
CA TYR A 33 -6.94 -3.51 0.09
C TYR A 33 -8.30 -3.95 0.62
N ASN A 34 -9.27 -3.07 0.56
CA ASN A 34 -10.63 -3.33 1.03
C ASN A 34 -11.61 -3.15 -0.12
N GLU A 35 -12.37 -4.21 -0.41
CA GLU A 35 -13.45 -4.18 -1.38
C GLU A 35 -14.79 -4.42 -0.68
N THR A 36 -15.68 -3.44 -0.78
CA THR A 36 -17.07 -3.58 -0.35
C THR A 36 -17.95 -3.83 -1.55
N LEU A 37 -18.48 -5.05 -1.69
CA LEU A 37 -19.41 -5.44 -2.75
C LEU A 37 -20.72 -5.94 -2.13
N HIS A 38 -21.87 -5.38 -2.52
CA HIS A 38 -23.20 -5.76 -1.98
C HIS A 38 -23.27 -5.77 -0.43
N ARG A 39 -22.63 -4.80 0.24
CA ARG A 39 -22.49 -4.71 1.72
C ARG A 39 -21.62 -5.78 2.38
N LYS A 40 -20.99 -6.67 1.61
CA LYS A 40 -19.94 -7.57 2.10
C LYS A 40 -18.60 -6.87 1.97
N ASN A 41 -17.83 -6.85 3.04
CA ASN A 41 -16.52 -6.25 3.07
C ASN A 41 -15.44 -7.34 3.05
N THR A 42 -14.56 -7.31 2.07
CA THR A 42 -13.44 -8.26 1.94
C THR A 42 -12.13 -7.49 2.08
N LEU A 43 -11.30 -7.92 3.01
CA LEU A 43 -10.00 -7.34 3.33
C LEU A 43 -8.90 -8.25 2.81
N TYR A 44 -7.93 -7.67 2.13
CA TYR A 44 -6.74 -8.34 1.60
C TYR A 44 -5.50 -7.66 2.16
N HIS A 45 -4.60 -8.46 2.73
CA HIS A 45 -3.36 -8.01 3.36
C HIS A 45 -2.18 -8.21 2.41
N SER A 46 -1.12 -7.40 2.52
CA SER A 46 0.09 -7.48 1.70
C SER A 46 0.75 -8.87 1.70
N ALA A 47 0.66 -9.58 2.81
CA ALA A 47 1.08 -10.98 2.96
C ALA A 47 0.40 -11.98 1.98
N HIS A 48 -0.67 -11.57 1.31
CA HIS A 48 -1.40 -12.39 0.34
C HIS A 48 -1.25 -11.88 -1.10
N PHE A 49 -0.45 -10.84 -1.30
CA PHE A 49 -0.18 -10.31 -2.64
C PHE A 49 0.75 -11.27 -3.40
N GLN A 50 0.64 -11.26 -4.71
CA GLN A 50 1.45 -12.12 -5.59
C GLN A 50 2.64 -11.36 -6.19
N GLY A 51 2.63 -10.04 -6.06
CA GLY A 51 3.71 -9.13 -6.43
C GLY A 51 3.43 -7.78 -5.81
N GLY A 52 4.45 -7.09 -5.33
CA GLY A 52 4.32 -5.71 -4.91
C GLY A 52 5.63 -5.08 -4.49
N THR A 53 5.82 -3.83 -4.84
CA THR A 53 6.99 -3.04 -4.49
C THR A 53 6.57 -1.68 -3.98
N LEU A 54 7.36 -1.14 -3.06
CA LEU A 54 7.29 0.25 -2.63
C LEU A 54 8.67 0.87 -2.74
N THR A 55 8.77 1.98 -3.44
CA THR A 55 9.97 2.80 -3.48
C THR A 55 9.76 4.02 -2.60
N LEU A 56 10.46 4.05 -1.47
CA LEU A 56 10.49 5.17 -0.55
C LEU A 56 11.51 6.19 -1.03
N LEU A 57 11.01 7.30 -1.59
CA LEU A 57 11.84 8.37 -2.16
C LEU A 57 12.35 9.34 -1.10
N GLU A 58 11.57 9.54 -0.03
CA GLU A 58 11.92 10.40 1.09
C GLU A 58 11.27 9.83 2.36
N ALA A 59 12.05 9.68 3.42
CA ALA A 59 11.59 9.50 4.79
C ALA A 59 12.49 10.36 5.68
N ASN A 60 12.07 11.62 5.87
CA ASN A 60 12.92 12.62 6.49
C ASN A 60 12.34 13.02 7.85
N PRO A 61 12.98 12.64 8.97
CA PRO A 61 12.48 12.93 10.31
C PRO A 61 12.58 14.42 10.67
N CYS A 62 13.41 15.21 9.96
CA CYS A 62 13.53 16.65 10.19
C CYS A 62 12.43 17.45 9.48
N THR A 63 12.06 17.06 8.26
CA THR A 63 10.97 17.70 7.49
C THR A 63 9.62 17.06 7.78
N LEU A 64 9.61 15.93 8.50
CA LEU A 64 8.46 15.08 8.76
C LEU A 64 7.69 14.73 7.49
N ARG A 65 8.42 14.56 6.39
CA ARG A 65 7.85 14.25 5.09
C ARG A 65 8.20 12.83 4.70
N ILE A 66 7.18 12.12 4.24
CA ILE A 66 7.32 10.78 3.68
C ILE A 66 6.74 10.79 2.28
N ARG A 67 7.54 10.38 1.29
CA ARG A 67 7.15 10.35 -0.11
C ARG A 67 7.61 9.06 -0.75
N GLY A 68 6.75 8.46 -1.56
CA GLY A 68 7.10 7.26 -2.29
C GLY A 68 6.11 6.92 -3.38
N VAL A 69 6.44 5.86 -4.10
CA VAL A 69 5.57 5.20 -5.07
C VAL A 69 5.41 3.74 -4.70
N PHE A 70 4.30 3.14 -5.07
CA PHE A 70 4.04 1.74 -4.80
C PHE A 70 3.18 1.12 -5.90
N GLY A 71 3.38 -0.17 -6.11
CA GLY A 71 2.55 -0.99 -6.96
C GLY A 71 2.38 -2.38 -6.35
N PHE A 72 1.24 -3.01 -6.60
CA PHE A 72 1.00 -4.39 -6.19
C PHE A 72 -0.10 -5.03 -7.01
N SER A 73 -0.14 -6.36 -7.01
CA SER A 73 -1.09 -7.13 -7.78
C SER A 73 -1.63 -8.34 -7.00
N MET A 74 -2.86 -8.70 -7.34
CA MET A 74 -3.53 -9.88 -6.82
C MET A 74 -4.44 -10.49 -7.90
N SER A 75 -3.92 -11.48 -8.61
CA SER A 75 -4.61 -12.12 -9.74
C SER A 75 -5.88 -12.87 -9.33
N SER A 76 -5.98 -13.35 -8.08
CA SER A 76 -7.18 -14.03 -7.58
C SER A 76 -8.45 -13.18 -7.65
N ILE A 77 -8.30 -11.86 -7.70
CA ILE A 77 -9.38 -10.88 -7.82
C ILE A 77 -9.20 -9.92 -9.00
N ASN A 78 -8.25 -10.21 -9.89
CA ASN A 78 -7.91 -9.35 -11.03
C ASN A 78 -7.63 -7.89 -10.64
N LEU A 79 -6.87 -7.69 -9.55
CA LEU A 79 -6.46 -6.38 -9.05
C LEU A 79 -5.02 -6.08 -9.43
N GLU A 80 -4.80 -4.87 -9.92
CA GLU A 80 -3.48 -4.31 -10.19
C GLU A 80 -3.45 -2.83 -9.83
N VAL A 81 -2.41 -2.44 -9.09
CA VAL A 81 -2.05 -1.05 -8.79
C VAL A 81 -0.66 -0.83 -9.36
N THR A 82 -0.52 0.02 -10.37
CA THR A 82 0.74 0.23 -11.10
C THR A 82 1.46 1.51 -10.71
N ASP A 83 0.71 2.59 -10.43
CA ASP A 83 1.25 3.95 -10.29
C ASP A 83 0.78 4.62 -8.99
N GLY A 84 0.72 3.86 -7.89
CA GLY A 84 0.42 4.40 -6.58
C GLY A 84 1.50 5.40 -6.15
N ALA A 85 1.10 6.57 -5.67
CA ALA A 85 2.02 7.60 -5.18
C ALA A 85 1.48 8.25 -3.92
N PHE A 86 2.38 8.63 -3.02
CA PHE A 86 2.04 9.36 -1.81
C PHE A 86 3.10 10.40 -1.49
N ASP A 87 2.64 11.50 -0.91
CA ASP A 87 3.46 12.61 -0.42
C ASP A 87 2.75 13.17 0.81
N VAL A 88 3.25 12.80 1.99
CA VAL A 88 2.56 12.98 3.27
C VAL A 88 3.47 13.76 4.22
N TYR A 89 2.88 14.71 4.94
CA TYR A 89 3.53 15.42 6.04
C TYR A 89 2.98 14.88 7.37
N CYS A 90 3.83 14.19 8.14
CA CYS A 90 3.54 13.63 9.45
C CYS A 90 3.58 14.75 10.51
N ARG A 91 2.44 15.34 10.85
CA ARG A 91 2.35 16.37 11.91
C ARG A 91 1.99 15.75 13.25
#